data_AF-A0A4R4Q6C4-F1
#
_entry.id   AF-A0A4R4Q6C4-F1
#
_cell.length_a   1.000
_cell.length_b   1.000
_cell.length_c   1.000
_cell.angle_alpha   90.00
_cell.angle_beta   90.00
_cell.angle_gamma   90.00
#
_symmetry.space_group_name_H-M   'P 1'
#
loop_
_entity.id
_entity.type
_entity.pdbx_description
1 polymer ?
#
loop_
_entity_poly.entity_id
_entity_poly.type
_entity_poly.pdbx_seq_one_letter_code
_entity_poly.pdbx_strand_id
1 'polypeptide(L)'
;MAQRTGLRRFDFDQQPERAAIGQLLGEIVDNTRGNSGVMLSALVQYLGANDAGPGFYKLAVQLGLLEKHASAATRDRFWIEQVKLTYQEFGSK
;
A
#
# COMPACT_ATOMS: atom_id res chain seq x y z
N MET A 1 16.53 8.43 0.47
CA MET A 1 16.63 6.95 0.39
C MET A 1 17.89 6.51 -0.34
N ALA A 2 18.01 6.62 -1.67
CA ALA A 2 19.20 6.13 -2.41
C ALA A 2 20.56 6.71 -1.93
N GLN A 3 20.63 8.02 -1.65
CA GLN A 3 21.85 8.63 -1.09
C GLN A 3 22.22 8.11 0.31
N ARG A 4 21.24 7.54 1.03
CA ARG A 4 21.38 7.10 2.42
C ARG A 4 21.61 5.59 2.54
N THR A 5 21.17 4.81 1.54
CA THR A 5 21.27 3.35 1.52
C THR A 5 22.27 2.83 0.50
N GLY A 6 22.73 3.67 -0.45
CA GLY A 6 23.57 3.23 -1.59
C GLY A 6 22.82 2.38 -2.62
N LEU A 7 21.56 2.03 -2.35
CA LEU A 7 20.74 1.21 -3.25
C LEU A 7 20.20 2.05 -4.41
N ARG A 8 20.17 1.44 -5.60
CA ARG A 8 19.57 2.03 -6.80
C ARG A 8 18.09 2.33 -6.54
N ARG A 9 17.62 3.47 -7.05
CA ARG A 9 16.18 3.77 -7.06
C ARG A 9 15.46 2.86 -8.06
N PHE A 10 14.19 2.61 -7.79
CA PHE A 10 13.29 2.11 -8.83
C PHE A 10 13.08 3.19 -9.88
N ASP A 11 13.16 2.79 -11.14
CA ASP A 11 12.81 3.56 -12.32
C ASP A 11 11.36 3.26 -12.67
N PHE A 12 10.47 4.19 -12.31
CA PHE A 12 9.04 4.02 -12.50
C PHE A 12 8.61 4.15 -13.96
N ASP A 13 9.48 4.52 -14.90
CA ASP A 13 9.18 4.50 -16.33
C ASP A 13 9.23 3.06 -16.88
N GLN A 14 9.96 2.16 -16.21
CA GLN A 14 10.07 0.76 -16.58
C GLN A 14 8.96 -0.09 -15.96
N GLN A 15 8.17 -0.76 -16.81
CA GLN A 15 7.09 -1.65 -16.36
C GLN A 15 7.55 -2.75 -15.39
N PRO A 16 8.69 -3.44 -15.61
CA PRO A 16 9.18 -4.45 -14.66
C PRO A 16 9.47 -3.89 -13.27
N GLU A 17 9.95 -2.65 -13.19
CA GLU A 17 10.28 -2.01 -11.92
C GLU A 17 9.05 -1.54 -11.16
N ARG A 18 8.02 -1.06 -11.88
CA ARG A 18 6.69 -0.82 -11.29
C ARG A 18 6.10 -2.10 -10.72
N ALA A 19 6.25 -3.22 -11.42
CA ALA A 19 5.81 -4.53 -10.94
C ALA A 19 6.60 -4.98 -9.70
N ALA A 20 7.92 -4.78 -9.67
CA ALA A 20 8.77 -5.09 -8.53
C ALA A 20 8.41 -4.29 -7.26
N ILE A 21 8.14 -2.99 -7.39
CA ILE A 21 7.59 -2.18 -6.29
C ILE A 21 6.27 -2.76 -5.80
N GLY A 22 5.36 -3.09 -6.73
CA GLY A 22 4.05 -3.65 -6.38
C GLY A 22 4.17 -4.97 -5.60
N GLN A 23 5.09 -5.85 -6.02
CA GLN A 23 5.39 -7.10 -5.32
C GLN A 23 5.94 -6.83 -3.91
N LEU A 24 6.95 -5.95 -3.79
CA LEU A 24 7.53 -5.58 -2.49
C LEU A 24 6.48 -5.04 -1.52
N LEU A 25 5.58 -4.17 -2.00
CA LEU A 25 4.49 -3.64 -1.18
C LEU A 25 3.50 -4.73 -0.74
N GLY A 26 3.23 -5.71 -1.61
CA GLY A 26 2.43 -6.89 -1.25
C GLY A 26 3.08 -7.72 -0.15
N GLU A 27 4.38 -8.01 -0.27
CA GLU A 27 5.14 -8.75 0.73
C GLU A 27 5.17 -8.01 2.09
N ILE A 28 5.26 -6.68 2.10
CA ILE A 28 5.15 -5.87 3.31
C ILE A 28 3.77 -6.03 3.96
N VAL A 29 2.70 -6.01 3.16
CA VAL A 29 1.33 -6.22 3.66
C VAL A 29 1.17 -7.61 4.25
N ASP A 30 1.66 -8.65 3.58
CA ASP A 30 1.53 -10.04 4.07
C ASP A 30 2.20 -10.21 5.44
N ASN A 31 3.39 -9.62 5.61
CA ASN A 31 4.12 -9.65 6.89
C ASN A 31 3.44 -8.82 7.98
N THR A 32 2.92 -7.64 7.66
CA THR A 32 2.31 -6.73 8.65
C THR A 32 0.92 -7.20 9.07
N ARG A 33 0.10 -7.65 8.12
CA ARG A 33 -1.25 -8.16 8.39
C ARG A 33 -1.24 -9.39 9.29
N GLY A 34 -0.26 -10.28 9.14
CA GLY A 34 -0.14 -11.45 10.01
C GLY A 34 0.02 -11.09 11.50
N ASN A 35 0.60 -9.93 11.80
CA ASN A 35 0.90 -9.50 13.16
C ASN A 35 -0.11 -8.48 13.71
N SER A 36 -0.56 -7.53 12.89
CA SER A 36 -1.42 -6.42 13.34
C SER A 36 -2.73 -6.27 12.56
N GLY A 37 -2.95 -7.06 11.51
CA GLY A 37 -4.16 -6.98 10.69
C GLY A 37 -4.24 -5.76 9.76
N VAL A 38 -3.21 -4.91 9.73
CA VAL A 38 -3.19 -3.69 8.92
C VAL A 38 -2.42 -3.87 7.61
N MET A 39 -2.80 -3.12 6.58
CA MET A 39 -2.06 -3.04 5.33
C MET A 39 -1.12 -1.82 5.35
N LEU A 40 0.13 -1.99 5.80
CA LEU A 40 1.08 -0.87 5.96
C LEU A 40 1.34 -0.10 4.65
N SER A 41 1.15 -0.73 3.49
CA SER A 41 1.24 -0.07 2.18
C SER A 41 0.19 1.05 1.98
N ALA A 42 -0.84 1.15 2.85
CA ALA A 42 -1.82 2.24 2.82
C ALA A 42 -1.18 3.63 3.03
N LEU A 43 0.01 3.71 3.62
CA LEU A 43 0.75 4.96 3.80
C LEU A 43 1.51 5.42 2.54
N VAL A 44 1.63 4.56 1.53
CA VAL A 44 2.31 4.90 0.28
C VAL A 44 1.35 5.69 -0.60
N GLN A 45 1.73 6.90 -0.98
CA GLN A 45 0.98 7.69 -1.95
C GLN A 45 1.40 7.32 -3.37
N TYR A 46 0.42 7.09 -4.23
CA TYR A 46 0.68 6.82 -5.64
C TYR A 46 1.10 8.10 -6.37
N LEU A 47 2.13 8.01 -7.21
CA LEU A 47 2.66 9.16 -7.95
C LEU A 47 1.57 9.78 -8.83
N GLY A 48 1.31 11.07 -8.64
CA GLY A 48 0.30 11.81 -9.40
C GLY A 48 -1.14 11.58 -8.95
N ALA A 49 -1.37 10.89 -7.82
CA ALA A 49 -2.68 10.73 -7.20
C ALA A 49 -2.65 11.07 -5.71
N ASN A 50 -3.82 11.36 -5.15
CA ASN A 50 -4.00 11.58 -3.71
C ASN A 50 -4.64 10.33 -3.06
N ASP A 51 -4.15 9.14 -3.41
CA ASP A 51 -4.59 7.85 -2.88
C ASP A 51 -3.45 6.81 -2.86
N ALA A 52 -3.72 5.61 -2.34
CA ALA A 52 -2.75 4.50 -2.31
C ALA A 52 -2.53 3.80 -3.67
N GLY A 53 -3.25 4.22 -4.72
CA GLY A 53 -3.13 3.69 -6.07
C GLY A 53 -3.79 2.31 -6.28
N PRO A 54 -3.88 1.88 -7.56
CA PRO A 54 -4.63 0.68 -7.95
C PRO A 54 -4.06 -0.64 -7.41
N GLY A 55 -2.74 -0.70 -7.16
CA GLY A 55 -2.10 -1.90 -6.61
C GLY A 55 -2.59 -2.24 -5.20
N PHE A 56 -2.76 -1.22 -4.34
CA PHE A 56 -3.29 -1.37 -2.99
C PHE A 56 -4.71 -1.93 -2.99
N TYR A 57 -5.61 -1.34 -3.77
CA TYR A 57 -7.01 -1.80 -3.84
C TYR A 57 -7.13 -3.19 -4.45
N LYS A 58 -6.32 -3.51 -5.48
CA LYS A 58 -6.28 -4.86 -6.05
C LYS A 58 -5.89 -5.90 -5.00
N LEU A 59 -4.86 -5.60 -4.20
CA LEU A 59 -4.43 -6.48 -3.11
C LEU A 59 -5.52 -6.61 -2.04
N ALA A 60 -6.16 -5.51 -1.64
CA ALA A 60 -7.25 -5.53 -0.67
C ALA A 60 -8.42 -6.44 -1.13
N VAL A 61 -8.75 -6.42 -2.42
CA VAL A 61 -9.75 -7.34 -3.00
C VAL A 61 -9.27 -8.78 -2.96
N GLN A 62 -8.02 -9.05 -3.31
CA GLN A 62 -7.45 -10.41 -3.26
C GLN A 62 -7.44 -10.99 -1.84
N LEU A 63 -7.26 -10.12 -0.84
CA LEU A 63 -7.29 -10.49 0.58
C LEU A 63 -8.72 -10.55 1.17
N GLY A 64 -9.76 -10.23 0.38
CA GLY A 64 -11.15 -10.23 0.83
C GLY A 64 -11.50 -9.06 1.77
N LEU A 65 -10.66 -8.03 1.84
CA LEU A 65 -10.86 -6.85 2.69
C LEU A 65 -11.70 -5.77 2.02
N LEU A 66 -11.81 -5.82 0.70
CA LEU A 66 -12.57 -4.87 -0.11
C LEU A 66 -13.35 -5.62 -1.18
N GLU A 67 -14.58 -5.18 -1.45
CA GLU A 67 -15.39 -5.74 -2.53
C GLU A 67 -14.78 -5.42 -3.90
N LYS A 68 -14.79 -6.40 -4.82
CA LYS A 68 -14.21 -6.28 -6.17
C LYS A 68 -14.72 -5.08 -6.98
N HIS A 69 -15.98 -4.70 -6.77
CA HIS A 69 -16.64 -3.62 -7.49
C HIS A 69 -17.05 -2.48 -6.54
N ALA A 70 -16.28 -2.28 -5.46
CA ALA A 70 -16.50 -1.21 -4.51
C ALA A 70 -16.57 0.17 -5.20
N SER A 71 -17.53 0.99 -4.78
CA SER A 71 -17.65 2.38 -5.23
C SER A 71 -16.39 3.19 -4.88
N ALA A 72 -16.18 4.32 -5.55
CA ALA A 72 -15.07 5.23 -5.22
C ALA A 72 -15.13 5.67 -3.74
N ALA A 73 -16.33 6.04 -3.25
CA ALA A 73 -16.51 6.42 -1.85
C ALA A 73 -16.21 5.28 -0.86
N THR A 74 -16.52 4.04 -1.23
CA THR A 74 -16.19 2.85 -0.43
C THR A 74 -14.67 2.63 -0.39
N ARG A 75 -13.99 2.80 -1.53
CA ARG A 75 -12.53 2.71 -1.64
C ARG A 75 -11.84 3.77 -0.79
N ASP A 76 -12.29 5.02 -0.86
CA ASP A 76 -11.70 6.12 -0.08
C ASP A 76 -11.88 5.89 1.41
N ARG A 77 -13.09 5.47 1.85
CA ARG A 77 -13.35 5.14 3.25
C ARG A 77 -12.44 4.02 3.74
N PHE A 78 -12.35 2.94 2.97
CA PHE A 78 -11.48 1.81 3.27
C PHE A 78 -10.01 2.26 3.43
N TRP A 79 -9.52 3.09 2.50
CA TRP A 79 -8.16 3.60 2.57
C TRP A 79 -7.93 4.47 3.81
N ILE A 80 -8.84 5.41 4.11
CA ILE A 80 -8.76 6.27 5.31
C ILE A 80 -8.75 5.42 6.59
N GLU A 81 -9.57 4.37 6.66
CA GLU A 81 -9.59 3.44 7.80
C GLU A 81 -8.26 2.70 7.95
N GLN A 82 -7.68 2.19 6.86
CA GLN A 82 -6.37 1.55 6.89
C GLN A 82 -5.25 2.51 7.33
N VAL A 83 -5.28 3.77 6.90
CA VAL A 83 -4.35 4.80 7.38
C VAL A 83 -4.50 5.01 8.88
N LYS A 84 -5.74 5.16 9.39
CA LYS A 84 -6.00 5.34 10.84
C LYS A 84 -5.50 4.16 11.66
N LEU A 85 -5.83 2.94 11.25
CA LEU A 85 -5.38 1.71 11.93
C LEU A 85 -3.85 1.62 11.95
N THR A 86 -3.21 1.97 10.84
CA THR A 86 -1.74 1.99 10.75
C THR A 86 -1.12 2.99 11.73
N TYR A 87 -1.69 4.20 11.86
CA TYR A 87 -1.25 5.18 12.85
C TYR A 87 -1.51 4.73 14.30
N GLN A 88 -2.61 4.05 14.57
CA GLN A 88 -2.89 3.50 15.90
C GLN A 88 -1.88 2.43 16.29
N GLU A 89 -1.51 1.55 15.35
CA GLU A 89 -0.57 0.45 15.61
C GLU A 89 0.88 0.95 15.75
N PHE A 90 1.32 1.87 14.88
CA PHE A 90 2.73 2.25 14.77
C PHE A 90 3.05 3.67 15.21
N GLY A 91 2.05 4.53 15.41
CA GLY A 91 2.22 5.94 15.72
C GLY A 91 2.32 6.30 17.20
N SER A 92 2.02 5.36 18.11
CA SER A 92 2.10 5.60 19.57
C SER A 92 3.49 5.32 20.18
N LYS A 93 4.57 5.82 19.56
CA LYS A 93 5.92 5.75 20.13
C LYS A 93 6.49 7.13 20.44
#